data_AF-A0A1G1Q3M9-F1
#
_entry.id   AF-A0A1G1Q3M9-F1
#
_cell.length_a   1.000
_cell.length_b   1.000
_cell.length_c   1.000
_cell.angle_alpha   90.00
_cell.angle_beta   90.00
_cell.angle_gamma   90.00
#
_symmetry.space_group_name_H-M   'P 1'
#
loop_
_entity.id
_entity.type
_entity.pdbx_description
1 polymer ?
#
loop_
_entity_poly.entity_id
_entity_poly.type
_entity_poly.pdbx_seq_one_letter_code
_entity_poly.pdbx_strand_id
1 'polypeptide(L)'
;MKVGLSTCGIAAGADVAFDTIKKVLQENQSDVEVIRVGCAGKCYAEPLVEVKIEGMPQVVYGKVNEEVATKIVQKHVLGKQLINDHIYLLKDA
;
A
#
# COMPACT_ATOMS: atom_id res chain seq x y z
N MET A 1 3.80 -1.14 -7.49
CA MET A 1 3.38 -0.86 -6.10
C MET A 1 4.24 -1.69 -5.14
N LYS A 2 4.61 -1.15 -3.98
CA LYS A 2 5.47 -1.84 -3.02
C LYS A 2 4.74 -2.02 -1.68
N VAL A 3 4.90 -3.17 -1.03
CA VAL A 3 4.35 -3.44 0.30
C VAL A 3 5.47 -3.84 1.24
N GLY A 4 5.58 -3.11 2.36
CA GLY A 4 6.57 -3.37 3.40
C GLY A 4 6.21 -4.62 4.19
N LEU A 5 6.97 -5.70 3.98
CA LEU A 5 6.79 -7.01 4.61
C LEU A 5 8.04 -7.36 5.45
N SER A 6 8.38 -6.46 6.36
CA SER A 6 9.38 -6.71 7.41
C SER A 6 8.77 -7.51 8.58
N THR A 7 9.56 -7.89 9.59
CA THR A 7 9.03 -8.58 10.78
C THR A 7 7.92 -7.77 11.47
N CYS A 8 8.11 -6.46 11.63
CA CYS A 8 7.10 -5.56 12.19
C CYS A 8 5.90 -5.43 11.23
N GLY A 9 6.14 -5.42 9.92
CA GLY A 9 5.10 -5.34 8.90
C GLY A 9 4.19 -6.57 8.92
N ILE A 10 4.77 -7.77 8.97
CA ILE A 10 4.02 -9.03 9.08
C ILE A 10 3.24 -9.06 10.40
N ALA A 11 3.86 -8.67 11.52
CA ALA A 11 3.17 -8.59 12.81
C ALA A 11 1.99 -7.59 12.81
N ALA A 12 2.06 -6.55 11.97
CA ALA A 12 1.00 -5.56 11.79
C ALA A 12 -0.06 -5.94 10.72
N GLY A 13 0.05 -7.11 10.09
CA GLY A 13 -0.90 -7.60 9.09
C GLY A 13 -0.59 -7.22 7.64
N ALA A 14 0.69 -6.98 7.30
CA ALA A 14 1.09 -6.63 5.94
C ALA A 14 0.87 -7.74 4.91
N ASP A 15 0.81 -9.00 5.35
CA ASP A 15 0.44 -10.16 4.53
C ASP A 15 -1.01 -10.05 4.05
N VAL A 16 -1.94 -9.74 4.95
CA VAL A 16 -3.34 -9.48 4.61
C VAL A 16 -3.44 -8.33 3.61
N ALA A 17 -2.76 -7.21 3.86
CA ALA A 17 -2.76 -6.09 2.94
C ALA A 17 -2.22 -6.47 1.55
N PHE A 18 -1.12 -7.23 1.49
CA PHE A 18 -0.51 -7.68 0.24
C PHE A 18 -1.46 -8.61 -0.55
N ASP A 19 -2.07 -9.57 0.11
CA ASP A 19 -2.95 -10.55 -0.53
C ASP A 19 -4.26 -9.90 -1.00
N THR A 20 -4.86 -9.02 -0.19
CA THR A 20 -6.02 -8.22 -0.59
C THR A 20 -5.71 -7.37 -1.82
N ILE A 21 -4.58 -6.66 -1.83
CA ILE A 21 -4.17 -5.85 -2.98
C ILE A 21 -4.07 -6.70 -4.24
N LYS A 22 -3.39 -7.85 -4.18
CA LYS A 22 -3.24 -8.74 -5.34
C LYS A 22 -4.59 -9.25 -5.84
N LYS A 23 -5.47 -9.67 -4.92
CA LYS A 23 -6.81 -10.14 -5.24
C LYS A 23 -7.61 -9.08 -5.99
N VAL A 24 -7.69 -7.86 -5.43
CA VAL A 24 -8.49 -6.78 -6.03
C VAL A 24 -7.93 -6.35 -7.38
N LEU A 25 -6.60 -6.31 -7.56
CA LEU A 25 -5.99 -6.05 -8.87
C LEU A 25 -6.35 -7.11 -9.91
N GLN A 26 -6.30 -8.39 -9.51
CA GLN A 26 -6.67 -9.50 -10.37
C GLN A 26 -8.16 -9.45 -10.77
N GLU A 27 -9.06 -9.18 -9.82
CA GLU A 27 -10.50 -9.03 -10.07
C GLU A 27 -10.81 -7.87 -11.04
N ASN A 28 -9.98 -6.84 -11.06
CA ASN A 28 -10.12 -5.68 -11.95
C ASN A 28 -9.21 -5.74 -13.19
N GLN A 29 -8.60 -6.89 -13.48
CA GLN A 29 -7.73 -7.11 -14.65
C GLN A 29 -6.63 -6.05 -14.79
N SER A 30 -6.04 -5.63 -13.66
CA SER A 30 -5.00 -4.61 -13.62
C SER A 30 -3.60 -5.23 -13.61
N ASP A 31 -2.75 -4.78 -14.52
CA ASP A 31 -1.37 -5.27 -14.67
C ASP A 31 -0.35 -4.61 -13.70
N VAL A 32 -0.84 -3.96 -12.64
CA VAL A 32 0.06 -3.29 -11.68
C VAL A 32 0.86 -4.33 -10.91
N GLU A 33 2.18 -4.29 -11.09
CA GLU A 33 3.10 -5.14 -10.34
C GLU A 33 3.09 -4.80 -8.84
N VAL A 34 3.02 -5.83 -8.00
CA VAL A 34 3.08 -5.72 -6.54
C VAL A 34 4.31 -6.45 -6.04
N ILE A 35 5.28 -5.69 -5.52
CA ILE A 35 6.54 -6.24 -5.00
C ILE A 35 6.60 -6.15 -3.48
N ARG A 36 7.23 -7.16 -2.88
CA ARG A 36 7.53 -7.22 -1.45
C ARG A 36 8.82 -6.47 -1.19
N VAL A 37 8.83 -5.58 -0.19
CA VAL A 37 10.02 -4.84 0.21
C VAL A 37 10.27 -4.93 1.71
N GLY A 38 11.50 -4.65 2.12
CA GLY A 38 11.91 -4.67 3.52
C GLY A 38 11.40 -3.47 4.34
N CYS A 39 11.98 -3.31 5.53
CA CYS A 39 11.62 -2.26 6.48
C CYS A 39 11.92 -0.85 5.94
N ALA A 40 11.00 0.08 6.14
CA ALA A 40 11.17 1.51 5.80
C ALA A 40 11.53 2.38 7.02
N GLY A 41 11.82 1.79 8.18
CA GLY A 41 12.19 2.50 9.41
C GLY A 41 11.02 3.20 10.12
N LYS A 42 9.77 2.83 9.81
CA LYS A 42 8.54 3.45 10.35
C LYS A 42 7.58 2.38 10.91
N CYS A 43 8.06 1.54 11.84
CA CYS A 43 7.29 0.41 12.38
C CYS A 43 5.92 0.83 12.97
N TYR A 44 5.80 2.04 13.54
CA TYR A 44 4.53 2.56 14.09
C TYR A 44 3.44 2.81 13.04
N ALA A 45 3.82 2.90 11.76
CA ALA A 45 2.93 3.19 10.65
C ALA A 45 2.74 1.96 9.75
N GLU A 46 3.33 0.81 10.08
CA GLU A 46 3.10 -0.42 9.33
C GLU A 46 1.67 -0.95 9.53
N PRO A 47 1.10 -1.69 8.57
CA PRO A 47 1.67 -2.01 7.25
C PRO A 47 1.80 -0.80 6.33
N LEU A 48 2.91 -0.74 5.57
CA LEU A 48 3.19 0.35 4.64
C LEU A 48 2.98 -0.11 3.19
N VAL A 49 2.30 0.72 2.39
CA VAL A 49 2.10 0.51 0.95
C VAL A 49 2.51 1.76 0.18
N GLU A 50 3.56 1.63 -0.64
CA GLU A 50 4.00 2.68 -1.55
C GLU A 50 3.34 2.51 -2.93
N VAL A 51 2.57 3.51 -3.33
CA VAL A 51 1.87 3.55 -4.60
C VAL A 51 2.52 4.59 -5.50
N LYS A 52 3.01 4.12 -6.64
CA LYS A 52 3.54 4.94 -7.73
C LYS A 52 2.79 4.54 -8.99
N ILE A 53 1.98 5.44 -9.51
CA ILE A 53 1.12 5.25 -10.67
C ILE A 53 1.30 6.46 -11.59
N GLU A 54 1.30 6.22 -12.90
CA GLU A 54 1.49 7.29 -13.89
C GLU A 54 0.43 8.40 -13.75
N GLY A 55 0.88 9.65 -13.86
CA GLY A 55 0.04 10.84 -13.73
C GLY A 55 -0.34 11.22 -12.29
N MET A 56 0.10 10.46 -11.29
CA MET A 56 -0.19 10.71 -9.87
C MET A 56 1.12 10.89 -9.07
N PRO A 57 1.10 11.68 -7.98
CA PRO A 57 2.24 11.73 -7.08
C PRO A 57 2.50 10.35 -6.46
N GLN A 58 3.77 10.08 -6.14
CA GLN A 58 4.11 8.91 -5.34
C GLN A 58 3.59 9.12 -3.92
N VAL A 59 2.81 8.16 -3.41
CA VAL A 59 2.17 8.23 -2.10
C VAL A 59 2.49 6.99 -1.29
N VAL A 60 2.68 7.16 0.02
CA VAL A 60 2.86 6.05 0.96
C VAL A 60 1.69 6.04 1.91
N TYR A 61 1.03 4.88 1.99
CA TYR A 61 -0.05 4.62 2.91
C TYR A 61 0.45 3.81 4.09
N GLY A 62 -0.01 4.14 5.28
CA GLY A 62 0.32 3.42 6.51
C GLY A 62 -0.93 2.91 7.23
N LYS A 63 -0.71 1.98 8.16
CA LYS A 63 -1.74 1.23 8.87
C LYS A 63 -2.73 0.59 7.89
N VAL A 64 -2.19 0.02 6.81
CA VAL A 64 -3.00 -0.56 5.75
C VAL A 64 -3.55 -1.91 6.21
N ASN A 65 -4.86 -1.94 6.47
CA ASN A 65 -5.65 -3.16 6.67
C ASN A 65 -6.34 -3.57 5.35
N GLU A 66 -7.14 -4.65 5.36
CA GLU A 66 -7.88 -5.14 4.19
C GLU A 66 -8.79 -4.07 3.54
N GLU A 67 -9.50 -3.28 4.35
CA GLU A 67 -10.39 -2.23 3.84
C GLU A 67 -9.60 -1.12 3.14
N VAL A 68 -8.51 -0.64 3.76
CA VAL A 68 -7.63 0.39 3.21
C VAL A 68 -6.94 -0.14 1.96
N ALA A 69 -6.46 -1.38 1.96
CA ALA A 69 -5.88 -2.05 0.79
C ALA A 69 -6.85 -2.06 -0.41
N THR A 70 -8.11 -2.43 -0.17
CA THR A 70 -9.16 -2.42 -1.20
C THR A 70 -9.40 -1.00 -1.74
N LYS A 71 -9.49 -0.01 -0.85
CA LYS A 71 -9.67 1.40 -1.23
C LYS A 71 -8.47 1.94 -2.00
N ILE A 72 -7.24 1.56 -1.66
CA ILE A 72 -6.02 1.95 -2.40
C ILE A 72 -6.15 1.49 -3.85
N VAL A 73 -6.53 0.24 -4.10
CA VAL A 73 -6.67 -0.26 -5.46
C VAL A 73 -7.81 0.45 -6.19
N GLN A 74 -9.01 0.44 -5.63
CA GLN A 74 -10.19 0.98 -6.31
C GLN A 74 -10.11 2.48 -6.55
N LYS A 75 -9.74 3.26 -5.53
CA LYS A 75 -9.73 4.73 -5.63
C LYS A 75 -8.43 5.26 -6.21
N HIS A 76 -7.28 4.84 -5.69
CA HIS A 76 -6.01 5.43 -6.11
C HIS A 76 -5.48 4.80 -7.40
N VAL A 77 -5.34 3.48 -7.43
CA VAL A 77 -4.73 2.80 -8.58
C VAL A 77 -5.62 2.91 -9.82
N LEU A 78 -6.90 2.56 -9.68
CA LEU A 78 -7.85 2.53 -10.80
C LEU A 78 -8.53 3.90 -11.01
N GLY A 79 -9.02 4.52 -9.94
CA GLY A 79 -9.78 5.77 -9.99
C GLY A 79 -8.96 7.06 -10.01
N LYS A 80 -7.62 6.99 -9.93
CA LYS A 80 -6.72 8.16 -9.86
C LYS A 80 -7.10 9.16 -8.76
N GLN A 81 -7.60 8.66 -7.64
CA GLN A 81 -8.04 9.44 -6.48
C GLN A 81 -7.31 9.00 -5.20
N LEU A 82 -6.66 9.95 -4.51
CA LEU A 82 -6.01 9.66 -3.24
C LEU A 82 -7.04 9.31 -2.15
N ILE A 83 -6.64 8.43 -1.23
CA ILE A 83 -7.39 8.19 0.01
C ILE A 83 -6.79 9.07 1.11
N ASN A 84 -7.64 9.84 1.78
CA ASN A 84 -7.22 10.71 2.87
C ASN A 84 -7.00 9.87 4.15
N ASP A 85 -6.40 10.48 5.17
CA ASP A 85 -6.23 9.94 6.53
C ASP A 85 -5.23 8.78 6.71
N HIS A 86 -4.72 8.23 5.61
CA HIS A 86 -3.73 7.14 5.62
C HIS A 86 -2.39 7.51 4.98
N ILE A 87 -2.19 8.77 4.59
CA ILE A 87 -0.96 9.20 3.92
C ILE A 87 0.14 9.48 4.96
N TYR A 88 1.28 8.83 4.81
CA TYR A 88 2.48 9.04 5.63
C TYR A 88 3.62 9.56 4.76
N LEU A 89 4.33 10.58 5.25
CA LEU A 89 5.53 11.08 4.60
C LEU A 89 6.72 10.23 5.02
N LEU A 90 7.47 9.71 4.05
CA LEU A 90 8.74 9.03 4.32
C LEU A 90 9.91 9.99 4.57
N LYS A 91 9.72 11.28 4.30
CA LYS A 91 10.72 12.32 4.60
C LYS A 91 10.47 12.88 6.00
N ASP A 92 11.02 12.20 6.99
CA ASP A 92 11.39 12.78 8.29
C ASP A 92 12.55 11.93 8.83
N ALA A 93 13.75 12.38 8.47
CA ALA A 93 15.04 12.11 9.11
C ALA A 93 15.88 13.39 8.95
#